data_AF-A0A482Y6U8-F1
#
_entry.id   AF-A0A482Y6U8-F1
#
_cell.length_a   1.000
_cell.length_b   1.000
_cell.length_c   1.000
_cell.angle_alpha   90.00
_cell.angle_beta   90.00
_cell.angle_gamma   90.00
#
_symmetry.space_group_name_H-M   'P 1'
#
loop_
_entity.id
_entity.type
_entity.pdbx_description
1 polymer ?
#
loop_
_entity_poly.entity_id
_entity_poly.type
_entity_poly.pdbx_seq_one_letter_code
_entity_poly.pdbx_strand_id
1 'polypeptide(L)'
;MTADGSEPTTQSEHADGDEDDVRVWLVERTYGDDELNIIILVYATEDGRRYHRRERALTSFSGPVRETKAGLCVPPEALGSVDDPDTQARYAEEASRMAARHEPDDTV
;
A
#
# COMPACT_ATOMS: atom_id res chain seq x y z
N MET A 1 12.85 18.90 -51.87
CA MET A 1 13.99 18.75 -50.95
C MET A 1 13.84 19.84 -49.90
N THR A 2 14.06 19.51 -48.62
CA THR A 2 13.46 20.14 -47.40
C THR A 2 12.09 19.52 -47.10
N ALA A 3 11.79 18.96 -45.91
CA ALA A 3 12.38 19.14 -44.59
C ALA A 3 12.83 17.81 -43.95
N ASP A 4 13.94 17.92 -43.24
CA ASP A 4 14.49 16.97 -42.29
C ASP A 4 13.51 16.81 -41.12
N GLY A 5 13.01 15.59 -40.92
CA GLY A 5 12.08 15.25 -39.85
C GLY A 5 12.82 15.15 -38.52
N SER A 6 12.87 16.26 -37.79
CA SER A 6 13.13 16.25 -36.36
C SER A 6 11.84 15.94 -35.61
N GLU A 7 11.73 14.76 -35.01
CA GLU A 7 11.05 14.55 -33.72
C GLU A 7 11.75 13.39 -32.97
N PRO A 8 12.36 13.64 -31.80
CA PRO A 8 12.84 12.56 -30.94
C PRO A 8 11.65 11.93 -30.21
N THR A 9 11.04 10.90 -30.81
CA THR A 9 10.08 10.07 -30.09
C THR A 9 10.81 8.93 -29.38
N THR A 10 11.34 9.22 -28.20
CA THR A 10 11.41 8.21 -27.15
C THR A 10 10.93 8.89 -25.89
N GLN A 11 9.62 9.09 -25.85
CA GLN A 11 8.91 9.14 -24.60
C GLN A 11 9.02 7.71 -24.08
N SER A 12 10.10 7.43 -23.34
CA SER A 12 10.22 6.22 -22.56
C SER A 12 8.99 6.20 -21.67
N GLU A 13 8.05 5.33 -22.00
CA GLU A 13 6.98 4.92 -21.12
C GLU A 13 7.68 4.29 -19.90
N HIS A 14 8.04 5.15 -18.94
CA HIS A 14 8.50 4.77 -17.63
C HIS A 14 7.34 4.09 -16.92
N ALA A 15 7.15 2.80 -17.22
CA ALA A 15 6.54 1.85 -16.31
C ALA A 15 7.59 1.42 -15.27
N ASP A 16 8.31 2.38 -14.67
CA ASP A 16 9.19 2.17 -13.51
C ASP A 16 8.35 2.23 -12.22
N GLY A 17 7.17 1.61 -12.24
CA GLY A 17 6.25 1.60 -11.11
C GLY A 17 6.37 0.35 -10.23
N ASP A 18 7.17 -0.64 -10.62
CA ASP A 18 7.18 -1.95 -9.97
C ASP A 18 8.56 -2.32 -9.35
N GLU A 19 9.67 -1.70 -9.81
CA GLU A 19 11.02 -2.06 -9.33
C GLU A 19 11.40 -1.35 -8.02
N ASP A 20 10.86 -0.15 -7.76
CA ASP A 20 11.11 0.62 -6.53
C ASP A 20 10.01 0.46 -5.47
N ASP A 21 8.96 -0.30 -5.79
CA ASP A 21 7.81 -0.50 -4.93
C ASP A 21 8.19 -1.26 -3.65
N VAL A 22 7.79 -0.71 -2.51
CA VAL A 22 8.12 -1.26 -1.20
C VAL A 22 7.04 -2.23 -0.76
N ARG A 23 7.47 -3.41 -0.31
CA ARG A 23 6.57 -4.39 0.32
C ARG A 23 6.09 -3.89 1.67
N VAL A 24 4.78 -3.87 1.86
CA VAL A 24 4.13 -3.56 3.14
C VAL A 24 3.10 -4.63 3.48
N TRP A 25 2.89 -4.85 4.78
CA TRP A 25 2.02 -5.88 5.35
C TRP A 25 0.95 -5.26 6.23
N LEU A 26 -0.24 -5.86 6.25
CA LEU A 26 -1.36 -5.37 7.07
C LEU A 26 -1.00 -5.51 8.55
N VAL A 27 -0.99 -4.37 9.27
CA VAL A 27 -0.67 -4.30 10.70
C VAL A 27 -1.82 -3.82 11.56
N GLU A 28 -2.78 -3.09 10.98
CA GLU A 28 -3.95 -2.62 11.70
C GLU A 28 -5.18 -2.57 10.78
N ARG A 29 -6.33 -2.97 11.33
CA ARG A 29 -7.63 -2.86 10.71
C ARG A 29 -8.62 -2.31 11.72
N THR A 30 -9.04 -1.07 11.52
CA THR A 30 -9.93 -0.36 12.43
C THR A 30 -11.23 -0.02 11.72
N TYR A 31 -12.36 -0.31 12.36
CA TYR A 31 -13.69 0.07 11.86
C TYR A 31 -14.07 1.42 12.47
N GLY A 32 -14.41 2.39 11.62
CA GLY A 32 -14.96 3.67 12.04
C GLY A 32 -16.41 3.49 12.49
N ASP A 33 -16.73 4.00 13.68
CA ASP A 33 -17.94 3.64 14.42
C ASP A 33 -19.21 4.44 14.06
N ASP A 34 -19.11 5.54 13.32
CA ASP A 34 -20.24 6.47 13.12
C ASP A 34 -20.58 6.71 11.63
N GLU A 35 -21.84 6.43 11.28
CA GLU A 35 -22.65 6.74 10.06
C GLU A 35 -22.07 6.47 8.66
N LEU A 36 -20.77 6.63 8.45
CA LEU A 36 -20.10 6.52 7.15
C LEU A 36 -19.63 5.09 6.84
N ASN A 37 -19.72 4.18 7.82
CA ASN A 37 -19.21 2.81 7.79
C ASN A 37 -17.81 2.75 7.15
N ILE A 38 -16.79 3.41 7.68
CA ILE A 38 -15.45 3.41 7.07
C ILE A 38 -14.59 2.32 7.70
N ILE A 39 -13.73 1.66 6.92
CA ILE A 39 -12.63 0.84 7.42
C ILE A 39 -11.29 1.53 7.11
N ILE A 40 -10.43 1.59 8.12
CA ILE A 40 -9.07 2.11 8.04
C ILE A 40 -8.15 0.90 8.06
N LEU A 41 -7.33 0.77 7.02
CA LEU A 41 -6.34 -0.27 6.86
C LEU A 41 -4.96 0.38 6.92
N VAL A 42 -4.12 -0.08 7.82
CA VAL A 42 -2.73 0.34 7.90
C VAL A 42 -1.85 -0.83 7.51
N TYR A 43 -0.98 -0.57 6.54
CA TYR A 43 0.08 -1.47 6.13
C TYR A 43 1.41 -0.88 6.56
N ALA A 44 2.37 -1.69 6.96
CA ALA A 44 3.70 -1.23 7.33
C ALA A 44 4.79 -2.14 6.76
N THR A 45 5.99 -1.60 6.65
CA THR A 45 7.17 -2.41 6.33
C THR A 45 7.50 -3.33 7.50
N GLU A 46 8.21 -4.43 7.24
CA GLU A 46 8.64 -5.38 8.31
C GLU A 46 9.58 -4.75 9.34
N ASP A 47 10.24 -3.64 8.98
CA ASP A 47 11.03 -2.84 9.92
C ASP A 47 10.19 -1.84 10.74
N GLY A 48 8.90 -1.66 10.40
CA GLY A 48 7.94 -0.82 11.12
C GLY A 48 8.13 0.69 10.97
N ARG A 49 9.16 1.17 10.27
CA ARG A 49 9.47 2.61 10.17
C ARG A 49 8.63 3.33 9.13
N ARG A 50 8.05 2.59 8.19
CA ARG A 50 7.20 3.15 7.14
C ARG A 50 5.83 2.50 7.15
N TYR A 51 4.81 3.30 6.85
CA TYR A 51 3.44 2.84 6.79
C TYR A 51 2.68 3.42 5.60
N HIS A 52 1.72 2.66 5.10
CA HIS A 52 0.72 3.09 4.14
C HIS A 52 -0.66 3.01 4.79
N ARG A 53 -1.41 4.11 4.80
CA ARG A 53 -2.77 4.16 5.33
C ARG A 53 -3.77 4.24 4.18
N ARG A 54 -4.78 3.38 4.23
CA ARG A 54 -5.86 3.33 3.25
C ARG A 54 -7.22 3.33 3.94
N GLU A 55 -8.11 4.21 3.50
CA GLU A 55 -9.46 4.32 4.01
C GLU A 55 -10.47 3.87 2.96
N ARG A 56 -11.52 3.17 3.40
CA ARG A 56 -12.55 2.65 2.50
C ARG A 56 -13.93 2.70 3.16
N ALA A 57 -14.92 3.28 2.47
CA ALA A 57 -16.32 3.17 2.88
C ALA A 57 -16.88 1.75 2.64
N LEU A 58 -17.61 1.21 3.62
CA LEU A 58 -18.28 -0.09 3.62
C LEU A 58 -19.71 0.00 3.04
N THR A 59 -20.28 1.19 2.92
CA THR A 59 -21.60 1.38 2.26
C THR A 59 -21.53 1.15 0.75
N SER A 60 -20.34 1.24 0.14
CA SER A 60 -20.12 0.94 -1.28
C SER A 60 -20.10 -0.57 -1.61
N PHE A 61 -20.47 -1.45 -0.68
CA PHE A 61 -20.54 -2.91 -0.85
C PHE A 61 -21.69 -3.41 -1.75
N SER A 62 -22.27 -2.54 -2.60
CA SER A 62 -23.11 -2.96 -3.74
C SER A 62 -22.30 -3.47 -4.95
N GLY A 63 -20.97 -3.45 -4.88
CA GLY A 63 -20.05 -4.04 -5.87
C GLY A 63 -19.34 -5.30 -5.34
N PRO A 64 -18.49 -5.98 -6.14
CA PRO A 64 -17.73 -7.14 -5.68
C PRO A 64 -16.89 -6.77 -4.45
N VAL A 65 -16.94 -7.62 -3.42
CA VAL A 65 -16.22 -7.43 -2.15
C VAL A 65 -14.75 -7.19 -2.46
N ARG A 66 -14.26 -5.98 -2.20
CA ARG A 66 -12.84 -5.69 -2.36
C ARG A 66 -12.12 -6.37 -1.19
N GLU A 67 -11.45 -7.47 -1.50
CA GLU A 67 -10.71 -8.25 -0.52
C GLU A 67 -9.64 -7.40 0.18
N THR A 68 -9.40 -7.66 1.46
CA THR A 68 -8.27 -7.08 2.20
C THR A 68 -7.08 -8.00 1.98
N LYS A 69 -6.03 -7.48 1.34
CA LYS A 69 -4.82 -8.26 1.09
C LYS A 69 -3.93 -8.26 2.33
N ALA A 70 -3.20 -9.35 2.54
CA ALA A 70 -2.25 -9.46 3.63
C ALA A 70 -1.04 -8.51 3.43
N GLY A 71 -0.66 -8.25 2.18
CA GLY A 71 0.37 -7.28 1.82
C GLY A 71 0.09 -6.53 0.52
N LEU A 72 0.88 -5.49 0.27
CA LEU A 72 0.81 -4.63 -0.92
C LEU A 72 2.22 -4.26 -1.39
N CYS A 73 2.38 -4.00 -2.69
CA CYS A 73 3.47 -3.20 -3.24
C CYS A 73 2.98 -1.75 -3.25
N VAL A 74 3.76 -0.84 -2.65
CA VAL A 74 3.40 0.57 -2.59
C VAL A 74 4.64 1.41 -2.89
N PRO A 75 4.54 2.44 -3.73
CA PRO A 75 5.68 3.29 -4.02
C PRO A 75 6.15 4.01 -2.77
N PRO A 76 7.46 4.21 -2.59
CA PRO A 76 8.03 4.76 -1.36
C PRO A 76 7.51 6.17 -1.04
N GLU A 77 7.10 6.95 -2.04
CA GLU A 77 6.49 8.27 -1.88
C GLU A 77 5.08 8.24 -1.25
N ALA A 78 4.37 7.10 -1.36
CA ALA A 78 3.07 6.90 -0.75
C ALA A 78 3.15 6.32 0.67
N LEU A 79 4.37 6.19 1.21
CA LEU A 79 4.62 5.76 2.58
C LEU A 79 4.87 6.96 3.50
N GLY A 80 4.14 6.99 4.61
CA GLY A 80 4.47 7.85 5.76
C GLY A 80 5.60 7.25 6.58
N SER A 81 6.32 8.10 7.32
CA SER A 81 7.28 7.66 8.34
C SER A 81 6.59 7.53 9.70
N VAL A 82 6.99 6.53 10.48
CA VAL A 82 6.56 6.36 11.87
C VAL A 82 7.64 6.97 12.75
N ASP A 83 7.34 8.04 13.48
CA ASP A 83 8.33 8.71 14.34
C ASP A 83 8.40 8.12 15.75
N ASP A 84 7.33 7.45 16.19
CA ASP A 84 7.20 6.90 17.54
C ASP A 84 7.82 5.49 17.62
N PRO A 85 8.82 5.25 18.48
CA PRO A 85 9.55 3.98 18.52
C PRO A 85 8.69 2.81 19.02
N ASP A 86 7.74 3.06 19.93
CA ASP A 86 6.80 2.04 20.39
C ASP A 86 5.87 1.59 19.25
N THR A 87 5.37 2.55 18.46
CA THR A 87 4.57 2.27 17.26
C THR A 87 5.38 1.55 16.20
N GLN A 88 6.64 1.94 15.96
CA GLN A 88 7.54 1.23 15.04
C GLN A 88 7.70 -0.24 15.44
N ALA A 89 8.00 -0.50 16.71
CA ALA A 89 8.18 -1.87 17.21
C ALA A 89 6.90 -2.71 17.04
N ARG A 90 5.74 -2.14 17.35
CA ARG A 90 4.44 -2.79 17.17
C ARG A 90 4.16 -3.14 15.71
N TYR A 91 4.39 -2.19 14.80
CA TYR A 91 4.20 -2.41 13.36
C TYR A 91 5.19 -3.44 12.82
N ALA A 92 6.46 -3.39 13.22
CA ALA A 92 7.46 -4.36 12.79
C ALA A 92 7.07 -5.80 13.20
N GLU A 93 6.63 -5.99 14.44
CA GLU A 93 6.20 -7.30 14.95
C GLU A 93 5.00 -7.85 14.17
N GLU A 94 3.95 -7.05 14.01
CA GLU A 94 2.75 -7.49 13.30
C GLU A 94 3.00 -7.70 11.81
N ALA A 95 3.79 -6.83 11.16
CA ALA A 95 4.16 -6.97 9.76
C ALA A 95 4.95 -8.26 9.53
N SER A 96 5.95 -8.52 10.38
CA SER A 96 6.74 -9.77 10.33
C SER A 96 5.87 -11.00 10.57
N ARG A 97 4.91 -10.92 11.50
CA ARG A 97 3.97 -12.02 11.77
C ARG A 97 3.05 -12.28 10.58
N MET A 98 2.53 -11.22 9.95
CA MET A 98 1.69 -11.32 8.76
C MET A 98 2.48 -11.95 7.60
N ALA A 99 3.70 -11.46 7.37
CA ALA A 99 4.62 -11.96 6.35
C ALA A 99 4.98 -13.44 6.54
N ALA A 100 5.17 -13.88 7.77
CA ALA A 100 5.51 -15.27 8.08
C ALA A 100 4.32 -16.24 7.89
N ARG A 101 3.08 -15.73 7.94
CA ARG A 101 1.86 -16.55 7.91
C ARG A 101 1.14 -16.52 6.56
N HIS A 102 1.30 -15.45 5.80
CA HIS A 102 0.52 -15.16 4.60
C HIS A 102 1.41 -14.76 3.44
N GLU A 103 0.99 -15.12 2.23
CA GLU A 103 1.53 -14.52 1.01
C GLU A 103 0.95 -13.11 0.83
N PRO A 104 1.64 -12.17 0.16
CA PRO A 104 1.15 -10.79 0.01
C PRO A 104 -0.25 -10.71 -0.60
N ASP A 105 -0.56 -11.58 -1.56
CA ASP A 105 -1.84 -11.63 -2.26
C ASP A 105 -2.93 -12.43 -1.53
N ASP A 106 -2.61 -13.04 -0.39
CA ASP A 106 -3.61 -13.72 0.45
C ASP A 106 -4.65 -12.73 0.96
N THR A 107 -5.88 -13.21 1.11
CA THR A 107 -6.99 -12.44 1.66
C THR A 107 -7.18 -12.71 3.15
N VAL A 108 -7.40 -11.65 3.95
CA VAL A 108 -7.58 -11.65 5.42
C VAL A 108 -8.80 -10.86 5.91
#